data_AF-A0A1Q3MXU5-F1
#
_entry.id   AF-A0A1Q3MXU5-F1
#
_cell.length_a   1.000
_cell.length_b   1.000
_cell.length_c   1.000
_cell.angle_alpha   90.00
_cell.angle_beta   90.00
_cell.angle_gamma   90.00
#
_symmetry.space_group_name_H-M   'P 1'
#
loop_
_entity.id
_entity.type
_entity.pdbx_description
1 polymer ?
#
loop_
_entity_poly.entity_id
_entity_poly.type
_entity_poly.pdbx_seq_one_letter_code
_entity_poly.pdbx_strand_id
1 'polypeptide(L)'
;MPQKGLPYILEELETSFSPYIIAASAKAVRGIREPHPGIAAFLNKSIYNIWQADAIVNYSAFLAPYDQASNTTALREIFTSLKWLEGKAQYILPDLYHLETQMSEYFSSENRRLLAECIAAIEAAAPPSDNCCTLPVEVYNQADTRLPAASGVKLDNILLQDQEGNELEWNDYFRGKYTVLSFFYTKCHNPRKCIQTIYNLVNIQKKIKENKYHHIQTAAITYDPLYDTSPILKSYGRNRNYHFDESNRMFRVISGMQTLVEGLDIGVNYKGTEVNVHRIEVYIINPEGKIERSFLRFQAGDTLIMDALEELTGKERPVPQKAGREAGKPTITSRLSTLVLPVLIAFFPKCPMCWMAYLNLVGIGSIVSVSHQPWLVYVFIGLAAFNLVNLYRLSKKRNGIFPFYLALGGMLLLGLNYWLDLGPVIVAMGFLLTLISTLLSSLSFRQYHKIFHFISKKWMAFKYA
;
A
#
# COMPACT_ATOMS: atom_id res chain seq x y z
N MET A 1 -23.93 -14.08 6.95
CA MET A 1 -23.30 -14.53 5.69
C MET A 1 -22.42 -15.76 5.97
N PRO A 2 -22.38 -16.78 5.09
CA PRO A 2 -21.44 -17.90 5.23
C PRO A 2 -19.99 -17.41 5.16
N GLN A 3 -19.12 -17.83 6.10
CA GLN A 3 -17.70 -17.43 6.13
C GLN A 3 -16.96 -17.76 4.83
N LYS A 4 -17.34 -18.85 4.14
CA LYS A 4 -16.76 -19.27 2.85
C LYS A 4 -16.94 -18.26 1.71
N GLY A 5 -17.93 -17.38 1.80
CA GLY A 5 -18.16 -16.37 0.76
C GLY A 5 -17.26 -15.14 0.88
N LEU A 6 -16.61 -14.93 2.02
CA LEU A 6 -15.88 -13.68 2.31
C LEU A 6 -14.76 -13.39 1.29
N PRO A 7 -13.92 -14.35 0.87
CA PRO A 7 -12.85 -14.07 -0.11
C PRO A 7 -13.37 -13.51 -1.43
N TYR A 8 -14.54 -13.97 -1.90
CA TYR A 8 -15.16 -13.48 -3.13
C TYR A 8 -15.65 -12.04 -2.98
N ILE A 9 -16.21 -11.70 -1.84
CA ILE A 9 -16.67 -10.33 -1.55
C ILE A 9 -15.49 -9.36 -1.47
N LEU A 10 -14.40 -9.78 -0.81
CA LEU A 10 -13.21 -8.94 -0.70
C LEU A 10 -12.54 -8.75 -2.07
N GLU A 11 -12.51 -9.78 -2.92
CA GLU A 11 -12.04 -9.67 -4.31
C GLU A 11 -12.85 -8.65 -5.12
N GLU A 12 -14.18 -8.68 -5.00
CA GLU A 12 -15.04 -7.72 -5.70
C GLU A 12 -14.86 -6.29 -5.16
N LEU A 13 -14.70 -6.09 -3.85
CA LEU A 13 -14.35 -4.78 -3.28
C LEU A 13 -13.00 -4.27 -3.79
N GLU A 14 -12.03 -5.15 -3.99
CA GLU A 14 -10.71 -4.76 -4.47
C GLU A 14 -10.66 -4.46 -5.97
N THR A 15 -11.39 -5.23 -6.77
CA THR A 15 -11.17 -5.29 -8.22
C THR A 15 -12.34 -4.77 -9.05
N SER A 16 -13.56 -4.70 -8.51
CA SER A 16 -14.72 -4.25 -9.27
C SER A 16 -14.72 -2.74 -9.47
N PHE A 17 -15.32 -2.31 -10.59
CA PHE A 17 -15.64 -0.92 -10.92
C PHE A 17 -17.16 -0.73 -11.10
N SER A 18 -17.96 -1.76 -10.84
CA SER A 18 -19.42 -1.71 -10.98
C SER A 18 -20.07 -1.19 -9.70
N PRO A 19 -20.91 -0.13 -9.76
CA PRO A 19 -21.62 0.38 -8.60
C PRO A 19 -22.47 -0.69 -7.91
N TYR A 20 -23.17 -1.52 -8.70
CA TYR A 20 -24.02 -2.59 -8.19
C TYR A 20 -23.24 -3.66 -7.44
N ILE A 21 -22.07 -4.06 -7.95
CA ILE A 21 -21.26 -5.11 -7.33
C ILE A 21 -20.61 -4.58 -6.05
N ILE A 22 -20.03 -3.38 -6.09
CA ILE A 22 -19.37 -2.77 -4.93
C ILE A 22 -20.39 -2.50 -3.82
N ALA A 23 -21.55 -1.92 -4.13
CA ALA A 23 -22.60 -1.67 -3.15
C ALA A 23 -23.11 -2.96 -2.49
N ALA A 24 -23.32 -4.02 -3.28
CA ALA A 24 -23.75 -5.32 -2.76
C ALA A 24 -22.66 -5.93 -1.87
N SER A 25 -21.40 -5.84 -2.29
CA SER A 25 -20.25 -6.39 -1.57
C SER A 25 -20.03 -5.66 -0.24
N ALA A 26 -20.06 -4.32 -0.25
CA ALA A 26 -20.00 -3.50 0.96
C ALA A 26 -21.18 -3.82 1.88
N LYS A 27 -22.41 -3.90 1.34
CA LYS A 27 -23.58 -4.27 2.15
C LYS A 27 -23.43 -5.66 2.79
N ALA A 28 -22.90 -6.62 2.06
CA ALA A 28 -22.76 -8.00 2.51
C ALA A 28 -21.68 -8.21 3.58
N VAL A 29 -20.59 -7.42 3.61
CA VAL A 29 -19.57 -7.56 4.68
C VAL A 29 -20.15 -7.29 6.07
N ARG A 30 -21.20 -6.48 6.19
CA ARG A 30 -21.91 -6.25 7.46
C ARG A 30 -22.71 -7.47 7.96
N GLY A 31 -22.85 -8.50 7.13
CA GLY A 31 -23.48 -9.77 7.49
C GLY A 31 -22.54 -10.76 8.18
N ILE A 32 -21.29 -10.37 8.45
CA ILE A 32 -20.31 -11.17 9.20
C ILE A 32 -20.55 -10.96 10.69
N ARG A 33 -20.45 -12.03 11.50
CA ARG A 33 -20.72 -11.97 12.95
C ARG A 33 -19.70 -11.11 13.69
N GLU A 34 -18.43 -11.25 13.34
CA GLU A 34 -17.33 -10.56 13.99
C GLU A 34 -16.64 -9.64 12.99
N PRO A 35 -16.80 -8.30 13.12
CA PRO A 35 -16.13 -7.35 12.26
C PRO A 35 -14.61 -7.48 12.40
N HIS A 36 -13.89 -7.47 11.28
CA HIS A 36 -12.44 -7.63 11.26
C HIS A 36 -11.74 -6.40 10.66
N PRO A 37 -10.65 -5.86 11.28
CA PRO A 37 -9.97 -4.66 10.80
C PRO A 37 -9.51 -4.74 9.34
N GLY A 38 -9.01 -5.90 8.89
CA GLY A 38 -8.63 -6.15 7.50
C GLY A 38 -9.66 -5.78 6.43
N ILE A 39 -10.96 -5.79 6.73
CA ILE A 39 -12.03 -5.41 5.79
C ILE A 39 -11.94 -3.92 5.42
N ALA A 40 -11.47 -3.07 6.34
CA ALA A 40 -11.39 -1.63 6.11
C ALA A 40 -10.46 -1.29 4.94
N ALA A 41 -9.38 -2.04 4.73
CA ALA A 41 -8.48 -1.83 3.59
C ALA A 41 -9.17 -2.08 2.24
N PHE A 42 -9.98 -3.14 2.14
CA PHE A 42 -10.74 -3.46 0.93
C PHE A 42 -11.82 -2.42 0.64
N LEU A 43 -12.55 -2.00 1.68
CA LEU A 43 -13.53 -0.92 1.57
C LEU A 43 -12.86 0.40 1.15
N ASN A 44 -11.74 0.77 1.78
CA ASN A 44 -11.01 1.98 1.41
C ASN A 44 -10.54 1.95 -0.04
N LYS A 45 -9.97 0.82 -0.50
CA LYS A 45 -9.54 0.64 -1.89
C LYS A 45 -10.72 0.73 -2.88
N SER A 46 -11.89 0.21 -2.51
CA SER A 46 -13.09 0.27 -3.34
C SER A 46 -13.59 1.71 -3.59
N ILE A 47 -13.34 2.64 -2.67
CA ILE A 47 -13.64 4.07 -2.87
C ILE A 47 -12.91 4.59 -4.13
N TYR A 48 -11.63 4.27 -4.26
CA TYR A 48 -10.81 4.70 -5.40
C TYR A 48 -11.22 4.04 -6.73
N ASN A 49 -11.91 2.90 -6.69
CA ASN A 49 -12.44 2.28 -7.90
C ASN A 49 -13.76 2.95 -8.35
N ILE A 50 -14.55 3.52 -7.44
CA ILE A 50 -15.92 3.95 -7.75
C ILE A 50 -16.17 5.46 -7.64
N TRP A 51 -15.26 6.25 -7.05
CA TRP A 51 -15.52 7.67 -6.76
C TRP A 51 -15.98 8.52 -7.95
N GLN A 52 -15.52 8.23 -9.17
CA GLN A 52 -15.97 8.93 -10.39
C GLN A 52 -17.23 8.33 -11.05
N ALA A 53 -17.58 7.10 -10.68
CA ALA A 53 -18.63 6.31 -11.32
C ALA A 53 -19.74 5.90 -10.35
N ASP A 54 -19.78 6.52 -9.16
CA ASP A 54 -20.82 6.24 -8.16
C ASP A 54 -22.20 6.55 -8.75
N ALA A 55 -23.10 5.60 -8.60
CA ALA A 55 -24.43 5.64 -9.21
C ALA A 55 -25.48 5.12 -8.24
N ILE A 56 -26.73 5.50 -8.50
CA ILE A 56 -27.87 4.94 -7.78
C ILE A 56 -27.99 3.45 -8.13
N VAL A 57 -28.07 2.63 -7.09
CA VAL A 57 -28.32 1.19 -7.18
C VAL A 57 -29.56 0.82 -6.38
N ASN A 58 -30.28 -0.18 -6.85
CA ASN A 58 -31.50 -0.66 -6.22
C ASN A 58 -31.64 -2.17 -6.42
N TYR A 59 -31.92 -2.90 -5.34
CA TYR A 59 -32.08 -4.36 -5.36
C TYR A 59 -33.53 -4.83 -5.12
N SER A 60 -34.47 -3.90 -4.89
CA SER A 60 -35.89 -4.23 -4.61
C SER A 60 -36.56 -4.96 -5.78
N ALA A 61 -36.26 -4.51 -7.01
CA ALA A 61 -36.79 -5.06 -8.26
C ALA A 61 -36.44 -6.54 -8.52
N PHE A 62 -35.51 -7.12 -7.75
CA PHE A 62 -35.10 -8.52 -7.91
C PHE A 62 -36.13 -9.50 -7.34
N LEU A 63 -36.84 -9.13 -6.26
CA LEU A 63 -37.80 -10.00 -5.57
C LEU A 63 -39.21 -9.40 -5.45
N ALA A 64 -39.34 -8.11 -5.71
CA ALA A 64 -40.58 -7.34 -5.54
C ALA A 64 -40.62 -6.21 -6.59
N PRO A 65 -41.72 -5.46 -6.72
CA PRO A 65 -41.75 -4.24 -7.52
C PRO A 65 -40.67 -3.23 -7.07
N TYR A 66 -40.22 -2.40 -8.00
CA TYR A 66 -39.25 -1.35 -7.71
C TYR A 66 -39.75 -0.41 -6.61
N ASP A 67 -38.94 -0.26 -5.55
CA ASP A 67 -39.15 0.66 -4.45
C ASP A 67 -38.03 1.70 -4.42
N GLN A 68 -38.36 2.96 -4.70
CA GLN A 68 -37.40 4.06 -4.70
C GLN A 68 -36.78 4.33 -3.33
N ALA A 69 -37.46 4.00 -2.22
CA ALA A 69 -36.91 4.18 -0.88
C ALA A 69 -35.71 3.25 -0.60
N SER A 70 -35.62 2.15 -1.34
CA SER A 70 -34.50 1.20 -1.30
C SER A 70 -33.27 1.65 -2.12
N ASN A 71 -33.30 2.84 -2.73
CA ASN A 71 -32.16 3.39 -3.46
C ASN A 71 -30.96 3.63 -2.53
N THR A 72 -29.78 3.19 -2.98
CA THR A 72 -28.50 3.45 -2.33
C THR A 72 -27.43 3.74 -3.38
N THR A 73 -26.18 3.93 -2.97
CA THR A 73 -25.03 4.05 -3.87
C THR A 73 -23.87 3.22 -3.36
N ALA A 74 -22.85 3.00 -4.20
CA ALA A 74 -21.67 2.24 -3.78
C ALA A 74 -20.94 2.95 -2.65
N LEU A 75 -20.70 4.26 -2.78
CA LEU A 75 -20.05 5.05 -1.74
C LEU A 75 -20.84 5.07 -0.43
N ARG A 76 -22.18 5.20 -0.50
CA ARG A 76 -23.03 5.14 0.69
C ARG A 76 -22.90 3.80 1.42
N GLU A 77 -22.94 2.68 0.71
CA GLU A 77 -22.78 1.36 1.33
C GLU A 77 -21.35 1.14 1.87
N ILE A 78 -20.32 1.64 1.18
CA ILE A 78 -18.93 1.61 1.67
C ILE A 78 -18.82 2.38 2.99
N PHE A 79 -19.22 3.64 3.03
CA PHE A 79 -19.15 4.47 4.24
C PHE A 79 -19.98 3.90 5.38
N THR A 80 -21.15 3.33 5.08
CA THR A 80 -21.96 2.69 6.12
C THR A 80 -21.29 1.43 6.68
N SER A 81 -20.56 0.69 5.84
CA SER A 81 -19.81 -0.50 6.26
C SER A 81 -18.54 -0.15 7.03
N LEU A 82 -17.87 0.96 6.67
CA LEU A 82 -16.75 1.51 7.44
C LEU A 82 -17.21 1.98 8.82
N LYS A 83 -18.37 2.64 8.93
CA LYS A 83 -18.97 2.99 10.23
C LYS A 83 -19.26 1.75 11.08
N TRP A 84 -19.77 0.67 10.47
CA TRP A 84 -20.03 -0.60 11.15
C TRP A 84 -18.76 -1.28 11.69
N LEU A 85 -17.58 -1.03 11.09
CA LEU A 85 -16.30 -1.52 11.63
C LEU A 85 -15.84 -0.77 12.88
N GLU A 86 -16.39 0.42 13.15
CA GLU A 86 -16.07 1.26 14.31
C GLU A 86 -14.54 1.45 14.49
N GLY A 87 -14.02 1.22 15.70
CA GLY A 87 -12.60 1.39 16.03
C GLY A 87 -11.65 0.60 15.14
N LYS A 88 -12.11 -0.52 14.56
CA LYS A 88 -11.30 -1.38 13.69
C LYS A 88 -10.95 -0.71 12.35
N ALA A 89 -11.64 0.36 11.97
CA ALA A 89 -11.32 1.15 10.78
C ALA A 89 -10.42 2.37 11.07
N GLN A 90 -10.01 2.62 12.32
CA GLN A 90 -9.24 3.83 12.67
C GLN A 90 -7.92 3.97 11.92
N TYR A 91 -7.27 2.86 11.56
CA TYR A 91 -5.98 2.90 10.86
C TYR A 91 -6.06 3.46 9.43
N ILE A 92 -7.25 3.48 8.80
CA ILE A 92 -7.46 4.06 7.47
C ILE A 92 -7.90 5.54 7.51
N LEU A 93 -8.06 6.13 8.70
CA LEU A 93 -8.43 7.55 8.84
C LEU A 93 -7.52 8.50 8.04
N PRO A 94 -6.18 8.31 7.95
CA PRO A 94 -5.32 9.15 7.11
C PRO A 94 -5.77 9.18 5.64
N ASP A 95 -6.21 8.06 5.10
CA ASP A 95 -6.68 7.96 3.70
C ASP A 95 -8.05 8.65 3.55
N LEU A 96 -8.94 8.49 4.53
CA LEU A 96 -10.24 9.19 4.53
C LEU A 96 -10.08 10.71 4.62
N TYR A 97 -9.13 11.19 5.43
CA TYR A 97 -8.78 12.62 5.46
C TYR A 97 -8.19 13.11 4.15
N HIS A 98 -7.39 12.28 3.48
CA HIS A 98 -6.90 12.62 2.15
C HIS A 98 -8.07 12.79 1.16
N LEU A 99 -9.07 11.89 1.19
CA LEU A 99 -10.28 12.03 0.37
C LEU A 99 -11.06 13.32 0.70
N GLU A 100 -11.25 13.61 1.99
CA GLU A 100 -12.00 14.79 2.46
C GLU A 100 -11.30 16.11 2.13
N THR A 101 -9.97 16.14 2.09
CA THR A 101 -9.22 17.40 1.93
C THR A 101 -8.67 17.63 0.53
N GLN A 102 -8.22 16.58 -0.15
CA GLN A 102 -7.55 16.69 -1.45
C GLN A 102 -8.46 16.29 -2.61
N MET A 103 -9.49 15.49 -2.35
CA MET A 103 -10.38 14.97 -3.40
C MET A 103 -11.84 15.44 -3.25
N SER A 104 -12.12 16.36 -2.31
CA SER A 104 -13.50 16.79 -2.02
C SER A 104 -14.26 17.33 -3.22
N GLU A 105 -13.55 17.97 -4.17
CA GLU A 105 -14.15 18.55 -5.38
C GLU A 105 -14.78 17.51 -6.29
N TYR A 106 -14.33 16.25 -6.22
CA TYR A 106 -14.84 15.16 -7.02
C TYR A 106 -16.07 14.47 -6.42
N PHE A 107 -16.40 14.78 -5.17
CA PHE A 107 -17.55 14.20 -4.48
C PHE A 107 -18.75 15.15 -4.53
N SER A 108 -19.94 14.57 -4.74
CA SER A 108 -21.21 15.28 -4.56
C SER A 108 -21.33 15.86 -3.14
N SER A 109 -22.18 16.86 -2.94
CA SER A 109 -22.45 17.41 -1.60
C SER A 109 -22.90 16.34 -0.61
N GLU A 110 -23.73 15.41 -1.08
CA GLU A 110 -24.20 14.27 -0.28
C GLU A 110 -23.07 13.31 0.05
N ASN A 111 -22.21 12.95 -0.91
CA ASN A 111 -21.09 12.04 -0.63
C ASN A 111 -20.04 12.68 0.29
N ARG A 112 -19.82 14.00 0.19
CA ARG A 112 -18.99 14.75 1.15
C ARG A 112 -19.56 14.69 2.57
N ARG A 113 -20.88 14.86 2.71
CA ARG A 113 -21.56 14.72 4.00
C ARG A 113 -21.40 13.31 4.58
N LEU A 114 -21.62 12.28 3.76
CA LEU A 114 -21.48 10.88 4.18
C LEU A 114 -20.04 10.53 4.59
N LEU A 115 -19.04 11.05 3.86
CA LEU A 115 -17.62 10.87 4.20
C LEU A 115 -17.28 11.53 5.54
N ALA A 116 -17.69 12.78 5.77
CA ALA A 116 -17.47 13.48 7.02
C ALA A 116 -18.13 12.76 8.22
N GLU A 117 -19.36 12.28 8.04
CA GLU A 117 -20.06 11.47 9.05
C GLU A 117 -19.34 10.15 9.33
N CYS A 118 -18.80 9.50 8.29
CA CYS A 118 -18.02 8.29 8.43
C CYS A 118 -16.75 8.52 9.26
N ILE A 119 -16.00 9.58 8.95
CA ILE A 119 -14.80 9.98 9.68
C ILE A 119 -15.14 10.23 11.15
N ALA A 120 -16.16 11.05 11.42
CA ALA A 120 -16.58 11.38 12.79
C ALA A 120 -16.98 10.14 13.61
N ALA A 121 -17.69 9.19 12.99
CA ALA A 121 -18.08 7.94 13.65
C ALA A 121 -16.89 7.04 13.99
N ILE A 122 -15.93 6.90 13.07
CA ILE A 122 -14.70 6.11 13.31
C ILE A 122 -13.82 6.76 14.38
N GLU A 123 -13.75 8.10 14.41
CA GLU A 123 -13.02 8.85 15.43
C GLU A 123 -13.62 8.72 16.83
N ALA A 124 -14.95 8.66 16.93
CA ALA A 124 -15.66 8.56 18.20
C ALA A 124 -15.61 7.15 18.81
N ALA A 125 -15.32 6.13 18.00
CA ALA A 125 -15.25 4.75 18.45
C ALA A 125 -14.04 4.49 19.38
N ALA A 126 -14.20 3.56 20.32
CA ALA A 126 -13.08 3.11 21.15
C ALA A 126 -12.03 2.40 20.27
N PRO A 127 -10.72 2.59 20.54
CA PRO A 127 -9.69 1.87 19.81
C PRO A 127 -9.88 0.35 19.97
N PRO A 128 -9.57 -0.45 18.94
CA PRO A 128 -9.77 -1.89 18.98
C PRO A 128 -8.88 -2.51 20.07
N SER A 129 -9.43 -3.43 20.86
CA SER A 129 -8.69 -4.22 21.86
C SER A 129 -7.69 -5.20 21.22
N ASP A 130 -7.94 -5.55 19.96
CA ASP A 130 -7.18 -6.57 19.24
C ASP A 130 -6.03 -5.93 18.44
N ASN A 131 -4.88 -6.60 18.43
CA ASN A 131 -3.70 -6.13 17.71
C ASN A 131 -4.02 -5.93 16.22
N CYS A 132 -3.90 -4.67 15.78
CA CYS A 132 -4.07 -4.20 14.39
C CYS A 132 -3.22 -4.98 13.36
N CYS A 133 -2.19 -5.71 13.79
CA CYS A 133 -1.24 -6.42 12.93
C CYS A 133 -1.66 -7.84 12.55
N THR A 134 -2.80 -8.33 13.05
CA THR A 134 -3.38 -9.60 12.58
C THR A 134 -4.52 -9.27 11.62
N LEU A 135 -4.21 -9.23 10.31
CA LEU A 135 -5.20 -9.67 9.32
C LEU A 135 -5.71 -11.05 9.77
N PRO A 136 -6.96 -11.44 9.52
CA PRO A 136 -7.39 -12.75 9.93
C PRO A 136 -6.58 -13.70 9.07
N VAL A 137 -5.61 -14.36 9.69
CA VAL A 137 -4.84 -15.46 9.10
C VAL A 137 -5.80 -16.51 8.55
N GLU A 138 -7.05 -16.52 9.02
CA GLU A 138 -8.17 -17.33 8.55
C GLU A 138 -8.79 -16.89 7.21
N VAL A 139 -8.66 -15.63 6.76
CA VAL A 139 -9.01 -15.23 5.37
C VAL A 139 -7.86 -15.50 4.41
N TYR A 140 -6.63 -15.55 4.95
CA TYR A 140 -5.45 -16.10 4.30
C TYR A 140 -5.31 -17.61 4.49
N ASN A 141 -6.30 -18.30 5.10
CA ASN A 141 -6.06 -19.66 5.56
C ASN A 141 -5.65 -20.51 4.37
N GLN A 142 -4.45 -21.04 4.50
CA GLN A 142 -3.63 -21.63 3.47
C GLN A 142 -4.19 -22.95 2.92
N ALA A 143 -5.44 -23.29 3.22
CA ALA A 143 -6.08 -24.49 2.70
C ALA A 143 -6.26 -24.40 1.18
N ASP A 144 -6.59 -23.21 0.63
CA ASP A 144 -6.61 -23.01 -0.83
C ASP A 144 -5.20 -22.93 -1.44
N THR A 145 -4.22 -22.35 -0.72
CA THR A 145 -2.81 -22.25 -1.21
C THR A 145 -2.02 -23.55 -1.10
N ARG A 146 -2.56 -24.53 -0.36
CA ARG A 146 -2.03 -25.89 -0.20
C ARG A 146 -2.96 -26.94 -0.78
N LEU A 147 -3.87 -26.60 -1.69
CA LEU A 147 -4.43 -27.63 -2.56
C LEU A 147 -3.26 -28.09 -3.44
N PRO A 148 -2.71 -29.31 -3.28
CA PRO A 148 -1.90 -29.84 -4.34
C PRO A 148 -2.85 -29.87 -5.54
N ALA A 149 -2.54 -29.11 -6.59
CA ALA A 149 -3.24 -29.25 -7.87
C ALA A 149 -3.33 -30.76 -8.13
N ALA A 150 -4.54 -31.26 -8.40
CA ALA A 150 -4.85 -32.67 -8.41
C ALA A 150 -3.67 -33.46 -9.01
N SER A 151 -3.03 -34.28 -8.19
CA SER A 151 -1.63 -34.73 -8.34
C SER A 151 -1.38 -35.69 -9.52
N GLY A 152 -2.21 -35.66 -10.55
CA GLY A 152 -2.18 -36.53 -11.72
C GLY A 152 -2.61 -35.87 -13.03
N VAL A 153 -2.71 -34.55 -13.11
CA VAL A 153 -3.04 -33.88 -14.37
C VAL A 153 -1.83 -33.95 -15.31
N LYS A 154 -2.00 -34.65 -16.43
CA LYS A 154 -0.99 -34.74 -17.49
C LYS A 154 -1.03 -33.47 -18.35
N LEU A 155 -0.25 -32.48 -17.94
CA LEU A 155 -0.05 -31.24 -18.72
C LEU A 155 0.94 -31.43 -19.88
N ASP A 156 1.59 -32.59 -19.96
CA ASP A 156 2.66 -32.91 -20.92
C ASP A 156 2.25 -32.69 -22.39
N ASN A 157 0.97 -32.87 -22.73
CA ASN A 157 0.47 -32.79 -24.10
C ASN A 157 0.01 -31.36 -24.52
N ILE A 158 0.27 -30.35 -23.68
CA ILE A 158 -0.11 -28.96 -24.00
C ILE A 158 0.95 -28.35 -24.90
N LEU A 159 0.53 -27.92 -26.09
CA LEU A 159 1.38 -27.20 -27.04
C LEU A 159 1.24 -25.70 -26.82
N LEU A 160 2.38 -25.05 -26.59
CA LEU A 160 2.48 -23.61 -26.34
C LEU A 160 3.18 -22.92 -27.50
N GLN A 161 2.85 -21.65 -27.72
CA GLN A 161 3.59 -20.76 -28.60
C GLN A 161 3.98 -19.50 -27.82
N ASP A 162 5.27 -19.17 -27.81
CA ASP A 162 5.79 -18.01 -27.08
C ASP A 162 5.59 -16.68 -27.85
N GLN A 163 5.97 -15.57 -27.22
CA GLN A 163 5.85 -14.23 -27.81
C GLN A 163 6.73 -14.00 -29.05
N GLU A 164 7.71 -14.86 -29.31
CA GLU A 164 8.56 -14.83 -30.51
C GLU A 164 8.02 -15.74 -31.63
N GLY A 165 6.98 -16.53 -31.34
CA GLY A 165 6.36 -17.46 -32.28
C GLY A 165 6.96 -18.87 -32.22
N ASN A 166 7.84 -19.17 -31.27
CA ASN A 166 8.40 -20.51 -31.12
C ASN A 166 7.37 -21.42 -30.46
N GLU A 167 7.17 -22.60 -31.03
CA GLU A 167 6.32 -23.64 -30.45
C GLU A 167 7.14 -24.61 -29.59
N LEU A 168 6.56 -25.03 -28.47
CA LEU A 168 7.18 -25.91 -27.50
C LEU A 168 6.12 -26.66 -26.69
N GLU A 169 6.47 -27.83 -26.19
CA GLU A 169 5.63 -28.57 -25.26
C GLU A 169 5.73 -27.97 -23.86
N TRP A 170 4.73 -28.22 -23.01
CA TRP A 170 4.70 -27.77 -21.63
C TRP A 170 6.00 -28.05 -20.87
N ASN A 171 6.51 -29.28 -20.96
CA ASN A 171 7.68 -29.71 -20.21
C ASN A 171 8.99 -29.05 -20.65
N ASP A 172 9.06 -28.54 -21.88
CA ASP A 172 10.25 -27.86 -22.40
C ASP A 172 10.54 -26.56 -21.64
N TYR A 173 9.48 -25.91 -21.14
CA TYR A 173 9.61 -24.68 -20.34
C TYR A 173 9.46 -24.93 -18.85
N PHE A 174 8.48 -25.73 -18.42
CA PHE A 174 8.06 -25.80 -17.02
C PHE A 174 8.85 -26.82 -16.17
N ARG A 175 9.94 -27.40 -16.70
CA ARG A 175 10.86 -28.27 -15.95
C ARG A 175 12.26 -27.66 -15.79
N GLY A 176 12.99 -28.12 -14.77
CA GLY A 176 14.38 -27.74 -14.49
C GLY A 176 14.57 -26.45 -13.69
N LYS A 177 13.56 -25.57 -13.63
CA LYS A 177 13.57 -24.33 -12.83
C LYS A 177 12.24 -24.15 -12.10
N TYR A 178 12.27 -23.39 -11.01
CA TYR A 178 11.04 -22.90 -10.40
C TYR A 178 10.38 -21.88 -11.34
N THR A 179 9.09 -22.06 -11.63
CA THR A 179 8.34 -21.14 -12.49
C THR A 179 7.21 -20.47 -11.73
N VAL A 180 7.19 -19.14 -11.75
CA VAL A 180 6.02 -18.36 -11.37
C VAL A 180 5.12 -18.23 -12.59
N LEU A 181 4.02 -18.99 -12.62
CA LEU A 181 3.05 -18.99 -13.70
C LEU A 181 1.84 -18.14 -13.33
N SER A 182 1.51 -17.15 -14.15
CA SER A 182 0.26 -16.39 -14.04
C SER A 182 -0.57 -16.50 -15.32
N PHE A 183 -1.83 -16.09 -15.23
CA PHE A 183 -2.72 -16.03 -16.38
C PHE A 183 -3.28 -14.63 -16.63
N PHE A 184 -3.53 -14.29 -17.89
CA PHE A 184 -4.00 -12.96 -18.29
C PHE A 184 -4.71 -13.01 -19.65
N TYR A 185 -5.16 -11.88 -20.19
CA TYR A 185 -5.47 -11.73 -21.62
C TYR A 185 -5.45 -10.24 -21.97
N THR A 186 -5.13 -9.90 -23.22
CA THR A 186 -4.80 -8.50 -23.54
C THR A 186 -6.02 -7.57 -23.60
N LYS A 187 -7.21 -8.10 -23.91
CA LYS A 187 -8.48 -7.36 -23.94
C LYS A 187 -9.09 -7.10 -22.55
N CYS A 188 -8.44 -7.53 -21.46
CA CYS A 188 -8.94 -7.26 -20.13
C CYS A 188 -8.89 -5.75 -19.82
N HIS A 189 -10.05 -5.12 -19.68
CA HIS A 189 -10.16 -3.69 -19.35
C HIS A 189 -10.05 -3.39 -17.84
N ASN A 190 -9.94 -4.41 -16.99
CA ASN A 190 -9.83 -4.20 -15.55
C ASN A 190 -8.36 -4.01 -15.14
N PRO A 191 -7.95 -2.77 -14.77
CA PRO A 191 -6.56 -2.50 -14.41
C PRO A 191 -6.12 -3.20 -13.11
N ARG A 192 -7.07 -3.60 -12.25
CA ARG A 192 -6.81 -4.30 -10.99
C ARG A 192 -6.67 -5.82 -11.15
N LYS A 193 -6.90 -6.36 -12.35
CA LYS A 193 -6.79 -7.81 -12.63
C LYS A 193 -5.58 -8.12 -13.52
N CYS A 194 -5.79 -8.35 -14.82
CA CYS A 194 -4.72 -8.80 -15.73
C CYS A 194 -3.55 -7.82 -15.81
N ILE A 195 -3.83 -6.51 -15.87
CA ILE A 195 -2.78 -5.48 -15.94
C ILE A 195 -1.93 -5.51 -14.66
N GLN A 196 -2.57 -5.54 -13.49
CA GLN A 196 -1.87 -5.65 -12.21
C GLN A 196 -1.08 -6.96 -12.09
N THR A 197 -1.61 -8.07 -12.60
CA THR A 197 -0.93 -9.38 -12.61
C THR A 197 0.41 -9.31 -13.36
N ILE A 198 0.42 -8.67 -14.54
CA ILE A 198 1.67 -8.49 -15.30
C ILE A 198 2.63 -7.55 -14.57
N TYR A 199 2.15 -6.48 -13.92
CA TYR A 199 3.02 -5.63 -13.10
C TYR A 199 3.62 -6.37 -11.90
N ASN A 200 2.86 -7.29 -11.29
CA ASN A 200 3.37 -8.14 -10.21
C ASN A 200 4.50 -9.05 -10.73
N LEU A 201 4.33 -9.66 -11.91
CA LEU A 201 5.41 -10.43 -12.55
C LEU A 201 6.64 -9.57 -12.87
N VAL A 202 6.47 -8.34 -13.35
CA VAL A 202 7.58 -7.41 -13.59
C VAL A 202 8.34 -7.12 -12.29
N ASN A 203 7.63 -6.94 -11.18
CA ASN A 203 8.26 -6.72 -9.88
C ASN A 203 8.99 -7.96 -9.37
N ILE A 204 8.44 -9.15 -9.62
CA ILE A 204 9.09 -10.44 -9.35
C ILE A 204 10.37 -10.59 -10.18
N GLN A 205 10.34 -10.29 -11.49
CA GLN A 205 11.52 -10.30 -12.37
C GLN A 205 12.64 -9.41 -11.84
N LYS A 206 12.31 -8.21 -11.38
CA LYS A 206 13.27 -7.29 -10.77
C LYS A 206 13.91 -7.89 -9.52
N LYS A 207 13.09 -8.42 -8.59
CA LYS A 207 13.59 -9.05 -7.35
C LYS A 207 14.43 -10.30 -7.65
N ILE A 208 14.04 -11.12 -8.63
CA ILE A 208 14.81 -12.29 -9.10
C ILE A 208 16.20 -11.87 -9.57
N LYS A 209 16.25 -10.83 -10.42
CA LYS A 209 17.50 -10.29 -10.95
C LYS A 209 18.39 -9.68 -9.86
N GLU A 210 17.81 -8.88 -8.97
CA GLU A 210 18.51 -8.24 -7.84
C GLU A 210 19.13 -9.26 -6.88
N ASN A 211 18.41 -10.35 -6.60
CA ASN A 211 18.86 -11.42 -5.70
C ASN A 211 19.65 -12.54 -6.40
N LYS A 212 19.88 -12.41 -7.71
CA LYS A 212 20.62 -13.39 -8.55
C LYS A 212 20.04 -14.80 -8.51
N TYR A 213 18.71 -14.92 -8.51
CA TYR A 213 18.04 -16.22 -8.56
C TYR A 213 18.03 -16.80 -9.98
N HIS A 214 19.10 -17.50 -10.36
CA HIS A 214 19.22 -18.09 -11.71
C HIS A 214 18.33 -19.30 -11.97
N HIS A 215 17.78 -19.91 -10.91
CA HIS A 215 16.93 -21.10 -10.96
C HIS A 215 15.42 -20.79 -10.90
N ILE A 216 15.05 -19.51 -11.03
CA ILE A 216 13.66 -19.04 -11.00
C ILE A 216 13.36 -18.34 -12.33
N GLN A 217 12.20 -18.64 -12.90
CA GLN A 217 11.69 -18.09 -14.15
C GLN A 217 10.24 -17.65 -14.02
N THR A 218 9.75 -16.84 -14.96
CA THR A 218 8.37 -16.34 -14.98
C THR A 218 7.66 -16.66 -16.29
N ALA A 219 6.40 -17.05 -16.18
CA ALA A 219 5.52 -17.33 -17.31
C ALA A 219 4.21 -16.58 -17.14
N ALA A 220 3.67 -16.06 -18.25
CA ALA A 220 2.28 -15.65 -18.30
C ALA A 220 1.56 -16.31 -19.49
N ILE A 221 0.43 -16.97 -19.25
CA ILE A 221 -0.37 -17.64 -20.29
C ILE A 221 -1.65 -16.84 -20.54
N THR A 222 -2.00 -16.61 -21.80
CA THR A 222 -3.26 -15.95 -22.14
C THR A 222 -4.48 -16.86 -22.04
N TYR A 223 -5.60 -16.33 -21.54
CA TYR A 223 -6.93 -16.91 -21.59
C TYR A 223 -7.58 -16.82 -22.97
N ASP A 224 -7.12 -15.92 -23.85
CA ASP A 224 -7.68 -15.72 -25.20
C ASP A 224 -6.62 -16.02 -26.27
N PRO A 225 -6.25 -17.31 -26.44
CA PRO A 225 -5.18 -17.69 -27.35
C PRO A 225 -5.52 -17.46 -28.83
N LEU A 226 -6.77 -17.19 -29.19
CA LEU A 226 -7.15 -16.88 -30.57
C LEU A 226 -6.84 -15.42 -30.93
N TYR A 227 -7.14 -14.50 -30.01
CA TYR A 227 -6.84 -13.08 -30.20
C TYR A 227 -5.39 -12.73 -29.85
N ASP A 228 -4.87 -13.26 -28.74
CA ASP A 228 -3.55 -12.94 -28.21
C ASP A 228 -2.42 -13.70 -28.93
N THR A 229 -2.20 -13.34 -30.20
CA THR A 229 -1.11 -13.85 -31.04
C THR A 229 0.28 -13.45 -30.50
N SER A 230 1.35 -14.13 -30.92
CA SER A 230 2.72 -13.82 -30.48
C SER A 230 3.11 -12.33 -30.61
N PRO A 231 2.84 -11.63 -31.73
CA PRO A 231 3.12 -10.20 -31.82
C PRO A 231 2.32 -9.35 -30.82
N ILE A 232 1.07 -9.72 -30.52
CA ILE A 232 0.23 -9.03 -29.53
C ILE A 232 0.78 -9.25 -28.13
N LEU A 233 1.15 -10.48 -27.76
CA LEU A 233 1.78 -10.80 -26.47
C LEU A 233 3.07 -10.00 -26.28
N LYS A 234 3.95 -9.99 -27.30
CA LYS A 234 5.22 -9.26 -27.28
C LYS A 234 5.01 -7.76 -27.09
N SER A 235 4.07 -7.16 -27.82
CA SER A 235 3.72 -5.75 -27.69
C SER A 235 3.14 -5.44 -26.31
N TYR A 236 2.20 -6.26 -25.84
CA TYR A 236 1.52 -6.10 -24.55
C TYR A 236 2.50 -6.12 -23.38
N GLY A 237 3.43 -7.08 -23.36
CA GLY A 237 4.47 -7.20 -22.35
C GLY A 237 5.48 -6.05 -22.39
N ARG A 238 5.98 -5.67 -23.57
CA ARG A 238 6.93 -4.55 -23.73
C ARG A 238 6.35 -3.24 -23.23
N ASN A 239 5.10 -2.95 -23.57
CA ASN A 239 4.39 -1.74 -23.13
C ASN A 239 4.19 -1.69 -21.59
N ARG A 240 4.40 -2.80 -20.89
CA ARG A 240 4.31 -2.91 -19.43
C ARG A 240 5.65 -3.15 -18.75
N ASN A 241 6.76 -3.05 -19.50
CA ASN A 241 8.12 -3.32 -19.03
C ASN A 241 8.33 -4.78 -18.56
N TYR A 242 7.61 -5.72 -19.15
CA TYR A 242 7.93 -7.14 -19.02
C TYR A 242 9.24 -7.44 -19.75
N HIS A 243 10.22 -7.96 -19.03
CA HIS A 243 11.54 -8.25 -19.58
C HIS A 243 11.50 -9.65 -20.18
N PHE A 244 11.52 -9.74 -21.51
CA PHE A 244 11.53 -11.01 -22.22
C PHE A 244 12.95 -11.55 -22.37
N ASP A 245 13.15 -12.82 -21.99
CA ASP A 245 14.36 -13.59 -22.20
C ASP A 245 14.05 -15.11 -22.12
N GLU A 246 15.08 -15.96 -22.08
CA GLU A 246 14.89 -17.41 -21.98
C GLU A 246 14.15 -17.84 -20.71
N SER A 247 14.27 -17.11 -19.62
CA SER A 247 13.64 -17.39 -18.31
C SER A 247 12.38 -16.56 -18.06
N ASN A 248 11.93 -15.76 -19.03
CA ASN A 248 10.81 -14.85 -18.85
C ASN A 248 10.00 -14.75 -20.14
N ARG A 249 8.91 -15.52 -20.24
CA ARG A 249 8.14 -15.65 -21.49
C ARG A 249 6.64 -15.45 -21.27
N MET A 250 5.94 -15.10 -22.35
CA MET A 250 4.49 -15.09 -22.42
C MET A 250 4.05 -16.09 -23.48
N PHE A 251 2.96 -16.81 -23.23
CA PHE A 251 2.51 -17.88 -24.11
C PHE A 251 1.03 -17.77 -24.46
N ARG A 252 0.70 -18.26 -25.65
CA ARG A 252 -0.64 -18.73 -26.01
C ARG A 252 -0.64 -20.25 -26.12
N VAL A 253 -1.77 -20.85 -25.76
CA VAL A 253 -1.98 -22.28 -25.90
C VAL A 253 -2.48 -22.58 -27.32
N ILE A 254 -1.73 -23.38 -28.06
CA ILE A 254 -2.09 -23.81 -29.42
C ILE A 254 -3.03 -25.02 -29.36
N SER A 255 -2.76 -25.94 -28.43
CA SER A 255 -3.58 -27.14 -28.18
C SER A 255 -3.59 -27.47 -26.69
N GLY A 256 -4.72 -28.00 -26.19
CA GLY A 256 -4.86 -28.44 -24.81
C GLY A 256 -5.34 -27.37 -23.81
N MET A 257 -5.94 -26.26 -24.27
CA MET A 257 -6.45 -25.19 -23.39
C MET A 257 -7.49 -25.70 -22.39
N GLN A 258 -8.42 -26.55 -22.81
CA GLN A 258 -9.42 -27.13 -21.92
C GLN A 258 -8.78 -28.00 -20.83
N THR A 259 -7.83 -28.86 -21.22
CA THR A 259 -7.05 -29.68 -20.28
C THR A 259 -6.27 -28.83 -19.28
N LEU A 260 -5.72 -27.70 -19.72
CA LEU A 260 -5.03 -26.74 -18.84
C LEU A 260 -6.00 -26.12 -17.83
N VAL A 261 -7.16 -25.66 -18.30
CA VAL A 261 -8.19 -25.03 -17.47
C VAL A 261 -8.73 -26.00 -16.43
N GLU A 262 -9.13 -27.20 -16.84
CA GLU A 262 -9.65 -28.23 -15.93
C GLU A 262 -8.55 -28.74 -14.99
N GLY A 263 -7.34 -28.90 -15.54
CA GLY A 263 -6.20 -29.46 -14.83
C GLY A 263 -5.69 -28.58 -13.69
N LEU A 264 -5.72 -27.26 -13.86
CA LEU A 264 -5.28 -26.32 -12.84
C LEU A 264 -6.44 -25.72 -12.04
N ASP A 265 -7.68 -26.15 -12.30
CA ASP A 265 -8.91 -25.53 -11.80
C ASP A 265 -8.92 -24.02 -12.07
N ILE A 266 -8.58 -23.62 -13.30
CA ILE A 266 -8.51 -22.21 -13.67
C ILE A 266 -9.91 -21.59 -13.62
N GLY A 267 -10.05 -20.49 -12.89
CA GLY A 267 -11.32 -19.83 -12.66
C GLY A 267 -11.74 -18.94 -13.84
N VAL A 268 -11.84 -19.49 -15.06
CA VAL A 268 -12.20 -18.75 -16.29
C VAL A 268 -13.48 -19.29 -16.91
N ASN A 269 -14.30 -18.37 -17.43
CA ASN A 269 -15.51 -18.68 -18.18
C ASN A 269 -15.52 -17.90 -19.51
N TYR A 270 -16.07 -18.54 -20.54
CA TYR A 270 -16.18 -17.98 -21.88
C TYR A 270 -17.64 -17.78 -22.27
N LYS A 271 -17.93 -16.64 -22.91
CA LYS A 271 -19.18 -16.40 -23.63
C LYS A 271 -18.90 -16.48 -25.12
N GLY A 272 -19.14 -17.65 -25.72
CA GLY A 272 -18.65 -17.95 -27.06
C GLY A 272 -17.13 -18.09 -27.02
N THR A 273 -16.40 -17.32 -27.83
CA THR A 273 -14.94 -17.29 -27.85
C THR A 273 -14.33 -16.20 -26.96
N GLU A 274 -15.16 -15.33 -26.36
CA GLU A 274 -14.68 -14.22 -25.54
C GLU A 274 -14.63 -14.60 -24.06
N VAL A 275 -13.55 -14.16 -23.39
CA VAL A 275 -13.42 -14.28 -21.94
C VAL A 275 -14.50 -13.42 -21.27
N ASN A 276 -15.34 -14.03 -20.45
CA ASN A 276 -16.43 -13.37 -19.74
C ASN A 276 -16.03 -13.03 -18.30
N VAL A 277 -15.70 -14.05 -17.51
CA VAL A 277 -15.24 -13.90 -16.13
C VAL A 277 -13.93 -14.65 -15.99
N HIS A 278 -13.00 -14.08 -15.23
CA HIS A 278 -11.78 -14.76 -14.85
C HIS A 278 -11.37 -14.41 -13.42
N ARG A 279 -10.72 -15.36 -12.77
CA ARG A 279 -10.08 -15.23 -11.47
C ARG A 279 -8.63 -14.75 -11.63
N ILE A 280 -8.10 -14.11 -10.59
CA ILE A 280 -6.65 -13.86 -10.47
C ILE A 280 -6.04 -15.10 -9.84
N GLU A 281 -5.04 -15.68 -10.49
CA GLU A 281 -4.40 -16.92 -10.06
C GLU A 281 -2.94 -16.95 -10.49
N VAL A 282 -2.09 -17.40 -9.56
CA VAL A 282 -0.65 -17.55 -9.76
C VAL A 282 -0.22 -18.88 -9.14
N TYR A 283 0.60 -19.62 -9.86
CA TYR A 283 1.12 -20.91 -9.44
C TYR A 283 2.65 -20.86 -9.34
N ILE A 284 3.20 -21.54 -8.33
CA ILE A 284 4.61 -21.87 -8.28
C ILE A 284 4.74 -23.33 -8.72
N ILE A 285 5.41 -23.53 -9.85
CA ILE A 285 5.76 -24.84 -10.40
C ILE A 285 7.21 -25.12 -10.04
N ASN A 286 7.50 -26.31 -9.53
CA ASN A 286 8.83 -26.73 -9.13
C ASN A 286 9.64 -27.30 -10.31
N PRO A 287 10.94 -27.59 -10.14
CA PRO A 287 11.78 -28.14 -11.22
C PRO A 287 11.30 -29.48 -11.80
N GLU A 288 10.50 -30.26 -11.07
CA GLU A 288 9.89 -31.50 -11.58
C GLU A 288 8.64 -31.26 -12.44
N GLY A 289 8.20 -30.01 -12.58
CA GLY A 289 6.98 -29.63 -13.31
C GLY A 289 5.70 -29.77 -12.50
N LYS A 290 5.79 -29.90 -11.17
CA LYS A 290 4.64 -30.02 -10.27
C LYS A 290 4.30 -28.69 -9.62
N ILE A 291 3.02 -28.45 -9.38
CA ILE A 291 2.55 -27.26 -8.64
C ILE A 291 2.78 -27.48 -7.15
N GLU A 292 3.55 -26.60 -6.54
CA GLU A 292 3.84 -26.63 -5.10
C GLU A 292 3.04 -25.63 -4.28
N ARG A 293 2.67 -24.50 -4.89
CA ARG A 293 1.84 -23.45 -4.28
C ARG A 293 0.93 -22.83 -5.32
N SER A 294 -0.26 -22.44 -4.89
CA SER A 294 -1.20 -21.61 -5.64
C SER A 294 -1.51 -20.35 -4.83
N PHE A 295 -1.75 -19.24 -5.51
CA PHE A 295 -2.16 -17.97 -4.94
C PHE A 295 -3.37 -17.49 -5.71
N LEU A 296 -4.49 -17.29 -5.02
CA LEU A 296 -5.74 -16.87 -5.63
C LEU A 296 -6.10 -15.45 -5.19
N ARG A 297 -6.69 -14.68 -6.09
CA ARG A 297 -7.29 -13.36 -5.82
C ARG A 297 -6.24 -12.38 -5.28
N PHE A 298 -6.50 -11.77 -4.14
CA PHE A 298 -5.60 -10.82 -3.47
C PHE A 298 -4.32 -11.46 -2.93
N GLN A 299 -4.23 -12.79 -2.84
CA GLN A 299 -3.01 -13.48 -2.42
C GLN A 299 -1.94 -13.50 -3.51
N ALA A 300 -2.29 -13.21 -4.77
CA ALA A 300 -1.39 -13.14 -5.92
C ALA A 300 -0.50 -11.86 -5.95
N GLY A 301 -0.15 -11.35 -4.76
CA GLY A 301 0.75 -10.22 -4.59
C GLY A 301 2.21 -10.63 -4.74
N ASP A 302 3.02 -9.75 -5.33
CA ASP A 302 4.45 -9.99 -5.60
C ASP A 302 5.29 -10.21 -4.33
N THR A 303 4.88 -9.69 -3.18
CA THR A 303 5.56 -9.93 -1.89
C THR A 303 5.32 -11.35 -1.38
N LEU A 304 4.06 -11.79 -1.34
CA LEU A 304 3.68 -13.13 -0.86
C LEU A 304 4.26 -14.23 -1.74
N ILE A 305 4.25 -14.04 -3.07
CA ILE A 305 4.84 -14.99 -4.01
C ILE A 305 6.35 -15.11 -3.78
N MET A 306 7.05 -13.99 -3.59
CA MET A 306 8.50 -14.02 -3.33
C MET A 306 8.83 -14.64 -1.99
N ASP A 307 8.05 -14.37 -0.94
CA ASP A 307 8.23 -14.99 0.38
C ASP A 307 8.11 -16.52 0.30
N ALA A 308 7.12 -17.02 -0.45
CA ALA A 308 6.95 -18.45 -0.68
C ALA A 308 8.06 -19.06 -1.56
N LEU A 309 8.52 -18.36 -2.59
CA LEU A 309 9.67 -18.81 -3.39
C LEU A 309 10.94 -18.92 -2.54
N GLU A 310 11.19 -17.97 -1.65
CA GLU A 310 12.35 -18.01 -0.75
C GLU A 310 12.26 -19.17 0.25
N GLU A 311 11.06 -19.45 0.78
CA GLU A 311 10.79 -20.63 1.62
C GLU A 311 11.10 -21.94 0.86
N LEU A 312 10.62 -22.08 -0.38
CA LEU A 312 10.79 -23.29 -1.19
C LEU A 312 12.22 -23.49 -1.70
N THR A 313 12.91 -22.39 -2.03
CA THR A 313 14.29 -22.43 -2.56
C THR A 313 15.36 -22.52 -1.46
N GLY A 314 14.95 -22.60 -0.18
CA GLY A 314 15.84 -22.89 0.93
C GLY A 314 16.75 -21.74 1.36
N LYS A 315 16.44 -20.49 0.98
CA LYS A 315 17.07 -19.33 1.64
C LYS A 315 16.31 -19.05 2.92
N GLU A 316 16.81 -19.57 4.03
CA GLU A 316 16.40 -19.13 5.36
C GLU A 316 16.53 -17.60 5.45
N ARG A 317 15.40 -16.88 5.53
CA ARG A 317 15.43 -15.57 6.17
C ARG A 317 15.78 -15.79 7.64
N PRO A 318 16.53 -14.88 8.28
CA PRO A 318 16.53 -14.83 9.74
C PRO A 318 15.08 -14.59 10.17
N VAL A 319 14.47 -15.63 10.71
CA VAL A 319 13.14 -15.57 11.33
C VAL A 319 13.21 -14.40 12.33
N PRO A 320 12.30 -13.41 12.29
CA PRO A 320 12.13 -12.54 13.44
C PRO A 320 11.64 -13.46 14.56
N GLN A 321 12.59 -13.92 15.39
CA GLN A 321 12.28 -14.74 16.55
C GLN A 321 11.22 -13.99 17.33
N LYS A 322 10.05 -14.61 17.49
CA LYS A 322 9.19 -14.33 18.64
C LYS A 322 10.11 -14.35 19.84
N ALA A 323 10.25 -13.21 20.52
CA ALA A 323 11.13 -13.04 21.65
C ALA A 323 10.69 -13.98 22.81
N GLY A 324 11.11 -15.24 22.74
CA GLY A 324 11.30 -16.11 23.87
C GLY A 324 12.61 -15.71 24.52
N ARG A 325 12.50 -15.10 25.71
CA ARG A 325 13.65 -14.78 26.56
C ARG A 325 14.38 -16.06 26.95
N GLU A 326 15.63 -16.23 26.53
CA GLU A 326 16.65 -16.90 27.35
C GLU A 326 18.01 -16.21 27.17
N ALA A 327 18.67 -15.95 28.30
CA ALA A 327 19.81 -15.05 28.43
C ALA A 327 21.15 -15.79 28.25
N GLY A 328 21.89 -15.44 27.19
CA GLY A 328 23.31 -15.77 27.02
C GLY A 328 24.21 -14.62 27.47
N LYS A 329 25.21 -14.90 28.30
CA LYS A 329 26.13 -13.92 28.93
C LYS A 329 26.93 -13.11 27.89
N PRO A 330 27.00 -11.78 27.99
CA PRO A 330 27.66 -10.96 26.97
C PRO A 330 29.16 -10.74 27.25
N THR A 331 29.94 -10.71 26.17
CA THR A 331 31.39 -10.54 26.10
C THR A 331 31.85 -9.09 26.34
N ILE A 332 33.13 -8.91 26.72
CA ILE A 332 33.74 -7.67 27.27
C ILE A 332 33.55 -6.42 26.39
N THR A 333 33.37 -6.55 25.09
CA THR A 333 33.09 -5.42 24.18
C THR A 333 31.71 -4.78 24.41
N SER A 334 30.77 -5.52 25.00
CA SER A 334 29.44 -5.01 25.37
C SER A 334 29.44 -4.25 26.71
N ARG A 335 30.53 -4.31 27.50
CA ARG A 335 30.63 -3.62 28.81
C ARG A 335 30.92 -2.13 28.67
N LEU A 336 31.66 -1.72 27.64
CA LEU A 336 31.88 -0.30 27.38
C LEU A 336 30.60 0.38 26.89
N SER A 337 29.82 -0.26 26.01
CA SER A 337 28.57 0.32 25.50
C SER A 337 27.44 0.34 26.56
N THR A 338 27.49 -0.53 27.56
CA THR A 338 26.50 -0.58 28.65
C THR A 338 26.80 0.34 29.83
N LEU A 339 28.01 0.91 29.94
CA LEU A 339 28.31 1.91 30.97
C LEU A 339 28.43 3.32 30.39
N VAL A 340 29.06 3.47 29.23
CA VAL A 340 29.28 4.80 28.62
C VAL A 340 27.96 5.35 28.06
N LEU A 341 27.12 4.51 27.46
CA LEU A 341 25.88 4.97 26.84
C LEU A 341 24.81 5.39 27.87
N PRO A 342 24.59 4.68 29.00
CA PRO A 342 23.66 5.15 30.03
C PRO A 342 24.16 6.35 30.81
N VAL A 343 25.48 6.49 31.01
CA VAL A 343 26.06 7.70 31.64
C VAL A 343 25.92 8.90 30.70
N LEU A 344 26.15 8.74 29.40
CA LEU A 344 25.84 9.77 28.40
C LEU A 344 24.34 10.07 28.34
N ILE A 345 23.47 9.07 28.43
CA ILE A 345 22.02 9.26 28.43
C ILE A 345 21.50 9.89 29.74
N ALA A 346 22.17 9.67 30.88
CA ALA A 346 21.81 10.23 32.17
C ALA A 346 22.19 11.71 32.28
N PHE A 347 23.25 12.13 31.59
CA PHE A 347 23.66 13.54 31.51
C PHE A 347 23.12 14.29 30.28
N PHE A 348 22.65 13.59 29.23
CA PHE A 348 22.12 14.20 28.01
C PHE A 348 20.68 13.73 27.70
N PRO A 349 19.69 14.64 27.67
CA PRO A 349 18.30 14.26 27.48
C PRO A 349 18.03 13.70 26.08
N LYS A 350 17.29 12.58 26.00
CA LYS A 350 16.93 11.83 24.77
C LYS A 350 16.02 12.58 23.78
N CYS A 351 15.74 13.86 23.99
CA CYS A 351 14.83 14.64 23.17
C CYS A 351 15.56 15.81 22.48
N PRO A 352 15.54 15.92 21.14
CA PRO A 352 16.08 17.08 20.41
C PRO A 352 15.47 18.42 20.84
N MET A 353 14.26 18.42 21.39
CA MET A 353 13.61 19.62 21.94
C MET A 353 14.18 20.05 23.30
N CYS A 354 14.68 19.11 24.11
CA CYS A 354 15.38 19.44 25.35
C CYS A 354 16.76 20.06 25.05
N TRP A 355 17.41 19.64 23.95
CA TRP A 355 18.60 20.30 23.42
C TRP A 355 18.33 21.75 23.03
N MET A 356 17.22 22.05 22.35
CA MET A 356 16.81 23.43 22.03
C MET A 356 16.44 24.25 23.27
N ALA A 357 15.81 23.65 24.29
CA ALA A 357 15.52 24.33 25.54
C ALA A 357 16.81 24.66 26.33
N TYR A 358 17.78 23.74 26.35
CA TYR A 358 19.10 23.97 26.96
C TYR A 358 19.91 25.03 26.19
N LEU A 359 19.86 24.99 24.86
CA LEU A 359 20.51 25.99 24.00
C LEU A 359 19.83 27.35 24.05
N ASN A 360 18.53 27.43 24.36
CA ASN A 360 17.83 28.69 24.65
C ASN A 360 18.17 29.24 26.05
N LEU A 361 18.35 28.37 27.05
CA LEU A 361 18.78 28.77 28.40
C LEU A 361 20.23 29.28 28.41
N VAL A 362 21.10 28.67 27.60
CA VAL A 362 22.50 29.10 27.38
C VAL A 362 22.56 30.28 26.39
N GLY A 363 21.65 30.35 25.42
CA GLY A 363 21.62 31.37 24.36
C GLY A 363 21.27 32.79 24.83
N ILE A 364 20.52 32.95 25.93
CA ILE A 364 20.26 34.27 26.51
C ILE A 364 21.52 34.81 27.22
N GLY A 365 22.41 33.94 27.72
CA GLY A 365 23.71 34.33 28.28
C GLY A 365 24.85 34.44 27.26
N SER A 366 24.77 33.74 26.13
CA SER A 366 25.86 33.63 25.15
C SER A 366 25.81 34.59 23.97
N ILE A 367 24.78 35.44 23.83
CA ILE A 367 24.83 36.55 22.85
C ILE A 367 25.99 37.52 23.15
N VAL A 368 26.50 37.53 24.39
CA VAL A 368 27.70 38.29 24.77
C VAL A 368 29.02 37.55 24.42
N SER A 369 28.99 36.25 24.08
CA SER A 369 30.21 35.45 23.81
C SER A 369 30.43 35.04 22.35
N VAL A 370 29.49 35.29 21.43
CA VAL A 370 29.66 34.98 19.99
C VAL A 370 30.70 35.89 19.31
N SER A 371 31.10 37.00 19.96
CA SER A 371 32.18 37.86 19.48
C SER A 371 33.55 37.16 19.39
N HIS A 372 33.75 35.99 20.01
CA HIS A 372 35.08 35.40 20.19
C HIS A 372 35.39 34.12 19.39
N GLN A 373 34.44 33.53 18.64
CA GLN A 373 34.70 32.33 17.83
C GLN A 373 33.93 32.31 16.49
N PRO A 374 34.50 32.88 15.40
CA PRO A 374 33.84 33.00 14.09
C PRO A 374 33.46 31.67 13.43
N TRP A 375 34.14 30.57 13.78
CA TRP A 375 33.93 29.27 13.15
C TRP A 375 32.56 28.64 13.50
N LEU A 376 31.97 29.00 14.64
CA LEU A 376 30.67 28.48 15.08
C LEU A 376 29.52 28.86 14.13
N VAL A 377 29.65 29.99 13.42
CA VAL A 377 28.66 30.44 12.42
C VAL A 377 28.48 29.38 11.33
N TYR A 378 29.56 28.76 10.85
CA TYR A 378 29.49 27.72 9.83
C TYR A 378 28.80 26.44 10.32
N VAL A 379 28.95 26.10 11.61
CA VAL A 379 28.25 24.97 12.23
C VAL A 379 26.75 25.23 12.29
N PHE A 380 26.34 26.43 12.70
CA PHE A 380 24.93 26.81 12.74
C PHE A 380 24.30 26.83 11.34
N ILE A 381 25.02 27.31 10.33
CA ILE A 381 24.59 27.23 8.91
C ILE A 381 24.39 25.77 8.48
N GLY A 382 25.33 24.88 8.83
CA GLY A 382 25.22 23.45 8.53
C GLY A 382 24.00 22.79 9.18
N LEU A 383 23.76 23.05 10.46
CA LEU A 383 22.59 22.54 11.18
C LEU A 383 21.27 23.09 10.64
N ALA A 384 21.25 24.38 10.26
CA ALA A 384 20.09 25.02 9.67
C ALA A 384 19.75 24.41 8.30
N ALA A 385 20.76 24.20 7.44
CA ALA A 385 20.59 23.54 6.15
C ALA A 385 20.09 22.09 6.30
N PHE A 386 20.64 21.33 7.25
CA PHE A 386 20.19 19.98 7.55
C PHE A 386 18.72 19.94 8.01
N ASN A 387 18.31 20.88 8.87
CA ASN A 387 16.91 21.04 9.29
C ASN A 387 16.01 21.31 8.07
N LEU A 388 16.40 22.24 7.20
CA LEU A 388 15.62 22.60 6.00
C LEU A 388 15.42 21.39 5.06
N VAL A 389 16.48 20.60 4.83
CA VAL A 389 16.42 19.38 4.03
C VAL A 389 15.51 18.33 4.67
N ASN A 390 15.58 18.15 6.00
CA ASN A 390 14.70 17.23 6.71
C ASN A 390 13.24 17.67 6.64
N LEU A 391 12.94 18.94 6.85
CA LEU A 391 11.59 19.48 6.70
C LEU A 391 11.06 19.31 5.28
N TYR A 392 11.89 19.52 4.26
CA TYR A 392 11.51 19.28 2.87
C TYR A 392 11.22 17.80 2.60
N ARG A 393 12.08 16.89 3.06
CA ARG A 393 11.86 15.43 2.91
C ARG A 393 10.60 14.96 3.64
N LEU A 394 10.37 15.47 4.84
CA LEU A 394 9.20 15.14 5.66
C LEU A 394 7.92 15.78 5.12
N SER A 395 7.98 16.88 4.37
CA SER A 395 6.80 17.53 3.80
C SER A 395 6.01 16.62 2.86
N LYS A 396 6.70 15.68 2.17
CA LYS A 396 6.08 14.68 1.30
C LYS A 396 5.38 13.55 2.06
N LYS A 397 5.64 13.41 3.36
CA LYS A 397 5.14 12.31 4.19
C LYS A 397 4.28 12.77 5.38
N ARG A 398 4.36 14.05 5.77
CA ARG A 398 3.70 14.61 6.97
C ARG A 398 2.94 15.89 6.61
N ASN A 399 2.81 16.81 7.57
CA ASN A 399 2.01 18.04 7.65
C ASN A 399 2.23 19.10 6.52
N GLY A 400 2.43 18.68 5.28
CA GLY A 400 2.60 19.54 4.10
C GLY A 400 3.92 20.32 4.07
N ILE A 401 4.04 21.21 3.07
CA ILE A 401 5.23 22.03 2.82
C ILE A 401 5.25 23.35 3.61
N PHE A 402 4.14 23.71 4.26
CA PHE A 402 4.01 24.98 4.98
C PHE A 402 5.06 25.17 6.10
N PRO A 403 5.36 24.17 6.96
CA PRO A 403 6.44 24.31 7.95
C PRO A 403 7.80 24.60 7.31
N PHE A 404 8.10 24.02 6.14
CA PHE A 404 9.34 24.28 5.43
C PHE A 404 9.48 25.75 5.04
N TYR A 405 8.44 26.36 4.45
CA TYR A 405 8.48 27.78 4.09
C TYR A 405 8.65 28.70 5.29
N LEU A 406 8.04 28.34 6.43
CA LEU A 406 8.17 29.11 7.66
C LEU A 406 9.60 29.05 8.24
N ALA A 407 10.24 27.87 8.20
CA ALA A 407 11.65 27.72 8.56
C ALA A 407 12.58 28.46 7.60
N LEU A 408 12.31 28.40 6.29
CA LEU A 408 13.08 29.11 5.27
C LEU A 408 13.02 30.64 5.50
N GLY A 409 11.83 31.18 5.73
CA GLY A 409 11.65 32.61 6.04
C GLY A 409 12.37 33.03 7.32
N GLY A 410 12.28 32.22 8.38
CA GLY A 410 13.01 32.47 9.62
C GLY A 410 14.53 32.45 9.45
N MET A 411 15.08 31.51 8.68
CA MET A 411 16.52 31.45 8.38
C MET A 411 16.99 32.62 7.51
N LEU A 412 16.20 33.04 6.52
CA LEU A 412 16.52 34.21 5.70
C LEU A 412 16.61 35.48 6.53
N LEU A 413 15.68 35.68 7.48
CA LEU A 413 15.71 36.82 8.39
C LEU A 413 16.96 36.83 9.28
N LEU A 414 17.34 35.66 9.83
CA LEU A 414 18.56 35.52 10.63
C LEU A 414 19.83 35.79 9.80
N GLY A 415 19.87 35.27 8.56
CA GLY A 415 20.99 35.49 7.65
C GLY A 415 21.11 36.95 7.19
N LEU A 416 20.00 37.60 6.86
CA LEU A 416 19.97 39.02 6.50
C LEU A 416 20.40 39.90 7.67
N ASN A 417 19.95 39.60 8.89
CA ASN A 417 20.38 40.34 10.07
C ASN A 417 21.86 40.19 10.35
N TYR A 418 22.44 39.00 10.12
CA TYR A 418 23.88 38.78 10.28
C TYR A 418 24.72 39.64 9.33
N TRP A 419 24.24 39.89 8.11
CA TRP A 419 24.96 40.67 7.10
C TRP A 419 24.72 42.18 7.20
N LEU A 420 23.52 42.60 7.60
CA LEU A 420 23.08 44.00 7.52
C LEU A 420 22.84 44.66 8.89
N ASP A 421 23.04 43.92 9.98
CA ASP A 421 22.86 44.37 11.38
C ASP A 421 21.53 45.11 11.62
N LEU A 422 20.43 44.47 11.22
CA LEU A 422 19.09 45.07 11.17
C LEU A 422 18.42 45.21 12.56
N GLY A 423 19.09 44.74 13.62
CA GLY A 423 18.66 44.90 15.02
C GLY A 423 18.00 43.67 15.67
N PRO A 424 17.87 43.69 17.01
CA PRO A 424 17.51 42.52 17.81
C PRO A 424 16.07 42.01 17.57
N VAL A 425 15.18 42.86 17.10
CA VAL A 425 13.78 42.49 16.80
C VAL A 425 13.70 41.49 15.65
N ILE A 426 14.53 41.67 14.61
CA ILE A 426 14.54 40.77 13.44
C ILE A 426 15.13 39.42 13.82
N VAL A 427 16.14 39.40 14.70
CA VAL A 427 16.69 38.18 15.29
C VAL A 427 15.60 37.40 16.02
N ALA A 428 14.86 38.06 16.92
CA ALA A 428 13.76 37.44 17.66
C ALA A 428 12.67 36.88 16.73
N MET A 429 12.30 37.61 15.69
CA MET A 429 11.31 37.17 14.70
C MET A 429 11.77 35.96 13.89
N GLY A 430 13.04 35.94 13.47
CA GLY A 430 13.64 34.80 12.77
C GLY A 430 13.67 33.53 13.63
N PHE A 431 14.02 33.67 14.91
CA PHE A 431 13.95 32.56 15.87
C PHE A 431 12.51 32.07 16.11
N LEU A 432 11.56 32.99 16.26
CA LEU A 432 10.15 32.63 16.46
C LEU A 432 9.60 31.82 15.27
N LEU A 433 9.90 32.23 14.04
CA LEU A 433 9.45 31.54 12.83
C LEU A 433 10.05 30.14 12.69
N THR A 434 11.35 29.98 12.97
CA THR A 434 12.01 28.66 12.94
C THR A 434 11.50 27.74 14.07
N LEU A 435 11.19 28.29 15.24
CA LEU A 435 10.59 27.56 16.35
C LEU A 435 9.16 27.10 16.02
N ILE A 436 8.30 28.00 15.54
CA ILE A 436 6.92 27.66 15.14
C ILE A 436 6.94 26.62 14.02
N SER A 437 7.85 26.73 13.05
CA SER A 437 8.00 25.74 11.99
C SER A 437 8.28 24.34 12.54
N THR A 438 9.26 24.24 13.44
CA THR A 438 9.67 22.98 14.04
C THR A 438 8.54 22.37 14.88
N LEU A 439 7.83 23.22 15.65
CA LEU A 439 6.64 22.80 16.41
C LEU A 439 5.55 22.27 15.48
N LEU A 440 5.21 22.99 14.41
CA LEU A 440 4.19 22.57 13.44
C LEU A 440 4.54 21.26 12.73
N SER A 441 5.82 21.02 12.42
CA SER A 441 6.28 19.76 11.85
C SER A 441 6.23 18.59 12.84
N SER A 442 6.38 18.89 14.14
CA SER A 442 6.38 17.88 15.21
C SER A 442 4.98 17.40 15.60
N LEU A 443 3.94 18.19 15.31
CA LEU A 443 2.56 17.85 15.63
C LEU A 443 2.09 16.59 14.91
N SER A 444 1.23 15.82 15.58
CA SER A 444 0.46 14.76 14.90
C SER A 444 -0.38 15.38 13.78
N PHE A 445 -0.61 14.62 12.70
CA PHE A 445 -1.39 15.08 11.54
C PHE A 445 -2.75 15.66 11.96
N ARG A 446 -3.39 15.02 12.94
CA ARG A 446 -4.65 15.45 13.56
C ARG A 446 -4.57 16.83 14.22
N GLN A 447 -3.55 17.07 15.05
CA GLN A 447 -3.38 18.35 15.76
C GLN A 447 -3.01 19.48 14.79
N TYR A 448 -2.14 19.20 13.83
CA TYR A 448 -1.74 20.17 12.81
C TYR A 448 -2.95 20.65 12.00
N HIS A 449 -3.78 19.72 11.53
CA HIS A 449 -4.93 20.09 10.71
C HIS A 449 -6.03 20.79 11.51
N LYS A 450 -6.27 20.43 12.79
CA LYS A 450 -7.19 21.17 13.67
C LYS A 450 -6.76 22.62 13.86
N ILE A 451 -5.47 22.87 14.10
CA ILE A 451 -4.92 24.22 14.23
C ILE A 451 -5.03 24.98 12.91
N PHE A 452 -4.66 24.34 11.79
CA PHE A 452 -4.73 24.96 10.47
C PHE A 452 -6.17 25.31 10.06
N HIS A 453 -7.13 24.43 10.32
CA HIS A 453 -8.55 24.66 10.08
C HIS A 453 -9.10 25.78 10.98
N PHE A 454 -8.71 25.81 12.26
CA PHE A 454 -9.10 26.90 13.16
C PHE A 454 -8.58 28.27 12.68
N ILE A 455 -7.31 28.33 12.26
CA ILE A 455 -6.68 29.55 11.76
C ILE A 455 -7.34 30.00 10.45
N SER A 456 -7.52 29.09 9.49
CA SER A 456 -8.16 29.43 8.20
C SER A 456 -9.60 29.89 8.37
N LYS A 457 -10.39 29.24 9.25
CA LYS A 457 -11.75 29.67 9.58
C LYS A 457 -11.78 31.08 10.18
N LYS A 458 -10.87 31.40 11.11
CA LYS A 458 -10.78 32.76 11.68
C LYS A 458 -10.29 33.80 10.66
N TRP A 459 -9.35 33.43 9.80
CA TRP A 459 -8.85 34.34 8.76
C TRP A 459 -9.92 34.66 7.71
N MET A 460 -10.71 33.67 7.30
CA MET A 460 -11.87 33.89 6.43
C MET A 460 -12.92 34.76 7.13
N ALA A 461 -13.23 34.50 8.41
CA ALA A 461 -14.15 35.35 9.17
C ALA A 461 -13.67 36.80 9.30
N PHE A 462 -12.36 37.05 9.36
CA PHE A 462 -11.77 38.40 9.40
C PHE A 462 -11.72 39.07 8.03
N LYS A 463 -11.50 38.32 6.94
CA LYS A 463 -11.40 38.86 5.58
C LYS A 463 -12.76 39.21 4.97
N TYR A 464 -13.84 38.59 5.45
CA TYR A 464 -15.21 38.78 4.99
C TYR A 464 -16.12 39.44 6.04
N ALA A 465 -15.55 39.98 7.11
CA ALA A 465 -16.17 40.96 8.01
C ALA A 465 -15.71 42.35 7.61
#